data_AF-A0A7G8WDW1-F1
#
_entry.id   AF-A0A7G8WDW1-F1
#
_cell.length_a   1.000
_cell.length_b   1.000
_cell.length_c   1.000
_cell.angle_alpha   90.00
_cell.angle_beta   90.00
_cell.angle_gamma   90.00
#
_symmetry.space_group_name_H-M   'P 1'
#
loop_
_entity.id
_entity.type
_entity.pdbx_description
1 polymer ?
#
loop_
_entity_poly.entity_id
_entity_poly.type
_entity_poly.pdbx_seq_one_letter_code
_entity_poly.pdbx_strand_id
1 'polypeptide(L)'
;MIELILSTLAEFGLIREDYKHQKRITKKEKEDGIKRPIQKYFMQPSALMFLSVIVIGSISAILFFTYQRKSVFPEKTKKEILEMSDRMENWKENLGKYPTELNELIGNSPLRQDWKKDAWNREYEFTITENGKGFLITSAGSDGKFHTDDDIKSE
;
A
#
# COMPACT_ATOMS: atom_id res chain seq x y z
N MET A 1 15.44 -28.66 -14.35
CA MET A 1 15.98 -29.03 -15.68
C MET A 1 15.04 -28.60 -16.80
N ILE A 2 13.78 -29.06 -16.82
CA ILE A 2 12.81 -28.72 -17.88
C ILE A 2 12.50 -27.21 -17.92
N GLU A 3 12.26 -26.56 -16.79
CA GLU A 3 11.98 -25.11 -16.72
C GLU A 3 13.12 -24.25 -17.30
N LEU A 4 14.36 -24.63 -17.02
CA LEU A 4 15.55 -23.93 -17.52
C LEU A 4 15.72 -24.09 -19.04
N ILE A 5 15.35 -25.25 -19.59
CA ILE A 5 15.33 -25.49 -21.04
C ILE A 5 14.22 -24.66 -21.69
N LEU A 6 13.04 -24.57 -21.06
CA LEU A 6 11.92 -23.79 -21.60
C LEU A 6 12.19 -22.28 -21.54
N SER A 7 12.77 -21.77 -20.45
CA SER A 7 13.09 -20.34 -20.32
C SER A 7 14.12 -19.91 -21.35
N THR A 8 15.18 -20.69 -21.54
CA THR A 8 16.23 -20.41 -22.54
C THR A 8 15.69 -20.44 -23.97
N LEU A 9 14.78 -21.36 -24.31
CA LEU A 9 14.11 -21.38 -25.61
C LEU A 9 13.21 -20.16 -25.83
N ALA A 10 12.47 -19.73 -24.80
CA ALA A 10 11.63 -18.55 -24.87
C ALA A 10 12.44 -17.26 -25.06
N GLU A 11 13.52 -17.10 -24.31
CA GLU A 11 14.46 -15.97 -24.45
C GLU A 11 15.07 -15.91 -25.85
N PHE A 12 15.54 -17.05 -26.38
CA PHE A 12 16.08 -17.12 -27.72
C PHE A 12 15.03 -16.79 -28.79
N GLY A 13 13.78 -17.24 -28.60
CA GLY A 13 12.64 -16.90 -29.44
C GLY A 13 12.39 -15.39 -29.52
N LEU A 14 12.44 -14.70 -28.38
CA LEU A 14 12.25 -13.25 -28.30
C LEU A 14 13.38 -12.48 -28.99
N ILE A 15 14.64 -12.86 -28.74
CA ILE A 15 15.80 -12.23 -29.39
C ILE A 15 15.70 -12.35 -30.91
N ARG A 16 15.25 -13.51 -31.42
CA ARG A 16 15.04 -13.72 -32.86
C ARG A 16 13.97 -12.79 -33.42
N GLU A 17 12.86 -12.59 -32.72
CA GLU A 17 11.79 -11.70 -33.18
C GLU A 17 12.20 -10.22 -33.13
N ASP A 18 12.94 -9.80 -32.11
CA ASP A 18 13.52 -8.46 -32.03
C ASP A 18 14.49 -8.20 -33.20
N TYR A 19 15.36 -9.17 -33.52
CA TYR A 19 16.26 -9.06 -34.67
C TYR A 19 15.47 -8.92 -35.99
N LYS A 20 14.43 -9.74 -36.21
CA LYS A 20 13.58 -9.64 -37.40
C LYS A 20 12.85 -8.29 -37.46
N HIS A 21 12.40 -7.77 -36.32
CA HIS A 21 11.76 -6.46 -36.22
C HIS A 21 12.72 -5.34 -36.64
N GLN A 22 13.92 -5.30 -36.04
CA GLN A 22 14.94 -4.30 -36.36
C GLN A 22 15.35 -4.35 -37.84
N LYS A 23 15.47 -5.55 -38.42
CA LYS A 23 15.76 -5.73 -39.84
C LYS A 23 14.66 -5.17 -40.75
N ARG A 24 13.38 -5.40 -40.40
CA ARG A 24 12.21 -4.86 -41.12
C ARG A 24 12.17 -3.33 -41.08
N ILE A 25 12.42 -2.73 -39.91
CA ILE A 25 12.46 -1.27 -39.77
C ILE A 25 13.64 -0.67 -40.52
N THR A 26 14.83 -1.25 -40.41
CA THR A 26 16.02 -0.76 -41.12
C THR A 26 15.85 -0.81 -42.64
N LYS A 27 15.10 -1.78 -43.17
CA LYS A 27 14.76 -1.83 -44.60
C LYS A 27 13.89 -0.63 -45.01
N LYS A 28 12.85 -0.32 -44.23
CA LYS A 28 12.00 0.87 -44.45
C LYS A 28 12.77 2.18 -44.32
N GLU A 29 13.66 2.30 -43.33
CA GLU A 29 14.53 3.48 -43.17
C GLU A 29 15.41 3.72 -44.41
N LYS A 30 15.84 2.65 -45.09
CA LYS A 30 16.61 2.74 -46.35
C LYS A 30 15.76 3.06 -47.58
N GLU A 31 14.52 2.57 -47.61
CA GLU A 31 13.57 2.84 -48.70
C GLU A 31 13.07 4.30 -48.66
N ASP A 32 12.80 4.82 -47.46
CA ASP A 32 12.13 6.11 -47.28
C ASP A 32 13.12 7.24 -46.91
N GLY A 33 14.35 6.93 -46.51
CA GLY A 33 15.36 7.87 -46.01
C GLY A 33 15.09 8.45 -44.62
N ILE A 34 13.95 8.11 -43.99
CA ILE A 34 13.50 8.64 -42.70
C ILE A 34 13.93 7.70 -41.57
N LYS A 35 14.61 8.24 -40.55
CA LYS A 35 15.00 7.50 -39.33
C LYS A 35 13.80 7.29 -38.41
N ARG A 36 13.63 6.09 -37.86
CA ARG A 36 12.51 5.70 -36.98
C ARG A 36 13.00 5.09 -35.65
N PRO A 37 13.76 5.83 -34.83
CA PRO A 37 14.40 5.29 -33.62
C PRO A 37 13.39 4.76 -32.59
N ILE A 38 12.25 5.46 -32.41
CA ILE A 38 11.20 5.03 -31.48
C ILE A 38 10.62 3.68 -31.91
N GLN A 39 10.23 3.54 -33.17
CA GLN A 39 9.68 2.29 -33.69
C GLN A 39 10.69 1.14 -33.68
N LYS A 40 11.99 1.45 -33.83
CA LYS A 40 13.07 0.46 -33.87
C LYS A 40 13.36 -0.17 -32.51
N TYR A 41 13.37 0.63 -31.45
CA TYR A 41 13.78 0.18 -30.11
C TYR A 41 12.62 0.05 -29.12
N PHE A 42 11.65 0.98 -29.11
CA PHE A 42 10.54 0.93 -28.14
C PHE A 42 9.40 0.01 -28.58
N MET A 43 9.20 -0.19 -29.88
CA MET A 43 8.13 -1.05 -30.42
C MET A 43 8.62 -2.46 -30.79
N GLN A 44 9.79 -2.86 -30.30
CA GLN A 44 10.26 -4.24 -30.49
C GLN A 44 9.47 -5.21 -29.58
N PRO A 45 9.24 -6.46 -30.01
CA PRO A 45 8.47 -7.44 -29.25
C PRO A 45 8.87 -7.59 -27.76
N SER A 46 10.16 -7.63 -27.44
CA SER A 46 10.61 -7.72 -26.04
C SER A 46 10.25 -6.50 -25.21
N ALA A 47 10.41 -5.29 -25.77
CA ALA A 47 10.06 -4.04 -25.10
C ALA A 47 8.55 -3.93 -24.86
N LEU A 48 7.74 -4.37 -25.83
CA LEU A 48 6.28 -4.41 -25.69
C LEU A 48 5.83 -5.40 -24.62
N MET A 49 6.43 -6.59 -24.55
CA MET A 49 6.18 -7.55 -23.48
C MET A 49 6.58 -7.01 -22.11
N PHE A 50 7.72 -6.36 -22.01
CA PHE A 50 8.16 -5.75 -20.77
C PHE A 50 7.21 -4.64 -20.31
N LEU A 51 6.79 -3.76 -21.24
CA LEU A 51 5.83 -2.70 -20.98
C LEU A 51 4.48 -3.28 -20.54
N SER A 52 4.00 -4.36 -21.16
CA SER A 52 2.72 -4.97 -20.79
C SER A 52 2.76 -5.55 -19.36
N VAL A 53 3.87 -6.19 -18.98
CA VAL A 53 4.09 -6.68 -17.61
C VAL A 53 4.09 -5.53 -16.61
N ILE A 54 4.77 -4.42 -16.93
CA ILE A 54 4.76 -3.22 -16.07
C ILE A 54 3.34 -2.67 -15.92
N VAL A 55 2.59 -2.55 -17.01
CA VAL A 55 1.22 -2.02 -16.98
C VAL A 55 0.31 -2.91 -16.15
N ILE A 56 0.34 -4.22 -16.37
CA ILE A 56 -0.46 -5.19 -15.60
C ILE A 56 -0.07 -5.19 -14.12
N GLY A 57 1.24 -5.17 -13.83
CA GLY A 57 1.77 -5.09 -12.48
C GLY A 57 1.35 -3.80 -11.77
N SER A 58 1.39 -2.68 -12.48
CA SER A 58 0.98 -1.37 -11.95
C SER A 58 -0.52 -1.33 -11.63
N ILE A 59 -1.36 -1.83 -12.53
CA ILE A 59 -2.82 -1.92 -12.30
C ILE A 59 -3.10 -2.81 -11.08
N SER A 60 -2.46 -3.98 -11.01
CA SER A 60 -2.61 -4.93 -9.89
C SER A 60 -2.18 -4.29 -8.57
N ALA A 61 -1.06 -3.56 -8.56
CA ALA A 61 -0.59 -2.84 -7.38
C ALA A 61 -1.59 -1.76 -6.95
N ILE A 62 -2.10 -0.95 -7.88
CA ILE A 62 -3.11 0.09 -7.59
C ILE A 62 -4.36 -0.54 -6.96
N LEU A 63 -4.87 -1.63 -7.54
CA LEU A 63 -6.03 -2.35 -7.00
C LEU A 63 -5.75 -2.90 -5.60
N PHE A 64 -4.58 -3.48 -5.38
CA PHE A 64 -4.18 -4.00 -4.07
C PHE A 64 -4.08 -2.89 -3.01
N PHE A 65 -3.41 -1.78 -3.31
CA PHE A 65 -3.26 -0.67 -2.37
C PHE A 65 -4.58 0.03 -2.08
N THR A 66 -5.44 0.20 -3.08
CA THR A 66 -6.78 0.78 -2.88
C THR A 66 -7.67 -0.12 -2.02
N TYR A 67 -7.63 -1.44 -2.23
CA TYR A 67 -8.35 -2.40 -1.40
C TYR A 67 -7.86 -2.37 0.05
N GLN A 68 -6.53 -2.41 0.27
CA GLN A 68 -5.94 -2.31 1.61
C GLN A 68 -6.42 -1.06 2.34
N ARG A 69 -6.32 0.10 1.66
CA ARG A 69 -6.68 1.40 2.24
C ARG A 69 -8.17 1.54 2.55
N LYS A 70 -9.05 0.97 1.73
CA LYS A 70 -10.51 1.15 1.85
C LYS A 70 -11.18 0.12 2.75
N SER A 71 -10.67 -1.10 2.82
CA SER A 71 -11.36 -2.21 3.48
C SER A 71 -10.58 -2.79 4.64
N VAL A 72 -9.27 -2.99 4.50
CA VAL A 72 -8.46 -3.63 5.56
C VAL A 72 -8.10 -2.63 6.65
N PHE A 73 -7.72 -1.41 6.27
CA PHE A 73 -7.25 -0.39 7.23
C PHE A 73 -8.34 0.07 8.21
N PRO A 74 -9.59 0.33 7.78
CA PRO A 74 -10.66 0.66 8.73
C PRO A 74 -10.94 -0.45 9.72
N GLU A 75 -11.03 -1.71 9.26
CA GLU A 75 -11.31 -2.85 10.14
C GLU A 75 -10.16 -3.11 11.12
N LYS A 76 -8.91 -2.98 10.67
CA LYS A 76 -7.74 -3.05 11.54
C LYS A 76 -7.77 -1.94 12.61
N THR A 77 -8.03 -0.70 12.20
CA THR A 77 -8.07 0.46 13.10
C THR A 77 -9.21 0.34 14.12
N LYS A 78 -10.41 -0.10 13.71
CA LYS A 78 -11.52 -0.38 14.63
C LYS A 78 -11.12 -1.43 15.67
N LYS A 79 -10.46 -2.51 15.24
CA LYS A 79 -10.00 -3.56 16.15
C LYS A 79 -8.96 -3.04 17.14
N GLU A 80 -7.99 -2.25 16.69
CA GLU A 80 -6.99 -1.62 17.56
C GLU A 80 -7.66 -0.67 18.57
N ILE A 81 -8.63 0.14 18.14
CA ILE A 81 -9.40 1.01 19.03
C ILE A 81 -10.15 0.20 20.09
N LEU A 82 -10.79 -0.92 19.72
CA LEU A 82 -11.45 -1.81 20.68
C LEU A 82 -10.47 -2.39 21.71
N GLU A 83 -9.30 -2.87 21.25
CA GLU A 83 -8.26 -3.39 22.16
C GLU A 83 -7.70 -2.31 23.10
N MET A 84 -7.55 -1.08 22.59
CA MET A 84 -7.16 0.07 23.41
C MET A 84 -8.25 0.42 24.44
N SER A 85 -9.53 0.42 24.04
CA SER A 85 -10.67 0.68 24.93
C SER A 85 -10.75 -0.35 26.06
N ASP A 86 -10.66 -1.64 25.74
CA ASP A 86 -10.62 -2.69 26.76
C ASP A 86 -9.47 -2.49 27.75
N ARG A 87 -8.30 -2.09 27.24
CA ARG A 87 -7.12 -1.83 28.08
C ARG A 87 -7.29 -0.58 28.96
N MET A 88 -7.98 0.44 28.46
CA MET A 88 -8.31 1.67 29.18
C MET A 88 -9.24 1.37 30.36
N GLU A 89 -10.27 0.56 30.17
CA GLU A 89 -11.15 0.13 31.25
C GLU A 89 -10.39 -0.67 32.31
N ASN A 90 -9.61 -1.66 31.88
CA ASN A 90 -8.73 -2.41 32.79
C ASN A 90 -7.74 -1.49 33.54
N TRP A 91 -7.27 -0.41 32.91
CA TRP A 91 -6.39 0.56 33.57
C TRP A 91 -7.13 1.31 34.68
N LYS A 92 -8.34 1.80 34.40
CA LYS A 92 -9.18 2.50 35.38
C LYS A 92 -9.59 1.60 36.54
N GLU A 93 -9.91 0.33 36.29
CA GLU A 93 -10.23 -0.63 37.35
C GLU A 93 -9.04 -0.83 38.32
N ASN A 94 -7.81 -0.88 37.80
CA ASN A 94 -6.62 -1.13 38.60
C ASN A 94 -6.06 0.12 39.30
N LEU A 95 -6.17 1.30 38.66
CA LEU A 95 -5.51 2.54 39.13
C LEU A 95 -6.50 3.65 39.55
N GLY A 96 -7.80 3.43 39.35
CA GLY A 96 -8.87 4.36 39.72
C GLY A 96 -9.01 5.59 38.82
N LYS A 97 -8.18 5.72 37.77
CA LYS A 97 -8.18 6.85 36.82
C LYS A 97 -7.71 6.41 35.43
N TYR A 98 -8.12 7.10 34.37
CA TYR A 98 -7.56 6.92 33.03
C TYR A 98 -6.16 7.57 32.89
N PRO A 99 -5.32 7.10 31.96
CA PRO A 99 -4.04 7.76 31.63
C PRO A 99 -4.26 9.14 31.03
N THR A 100 -3.29 10.04 31.22
CA THR A 100 -3.33 11.41 30.68
C THR A 100 -3.00 11.47 29.20
N GLU A 101 -2.18 10.54 28.72
CA GLU A 101 -1.76 10.42 27.33
C GLU A 101 -1.86 8.98 26.86
N LEU A 102 -2.14 8.78 25.56
CA LEU A 102 -2.16 7.43 24.97
C LEU A 102 -0.81 6.71 25.11
N ASN A 103 0.31 7.45 25.11
CA ASN A 103 1.64 6.89 25.31
C ASN A 103 1.81 6.20 26.67
N GLU A 104 1.11 6.63 27.71
CA GLU A 104 1.13 5.97 29.02
C GLU A 104 0.45 4.60 28.97
N LEU A 105 -0.62 4.47 28.17
CA LEU A 105 -1.32 3.20 27.93
C LEU A 105 -0.41 2.20 27.20
N ILE A 106 0.35 2.69 26.21
CA ILE A 106 1.29 1.89 25.42
C ILE A 106 2.47 1.45 26.29
N GLY A 107 3.12 2.43 26.93
CA GLY A 107 4.34 2.24 27.72
C GLY A 107 5.49 1.61 26.92
N ASN A 108 6.31 0.82 27.59
CA ASN A 108 7.48 0.15 26.98
C ASN A 108 7.18 -1.24 26.42
N SER A 109 5.92 -1.60 26.19
CA SER A 109 5.59 -2.91 25.64
C SER A 109 5.82 -2.95 24.13
N PRO A 110 6.63 -3.90 23.62
CA PRO A 110 6.83 -4.07 22.18
C PRO A 110 5.52 -4.36 21.42
N LEU A 111 4.61 -5.12 22.04
CA LEU A 111 3.34 -5.53 21.44
C LEU A 111 2.36 -4.37 21.22
N ARG A 112 2.57 -3.23 21.90
CA ARG A 112 1.68 -2.06 21.82
C ARG A 112 2.28 -0.89 21.07
N GLN A 113 3.51 -1.02 20.54
CA GLN A 113 4.13 0.06 19.78
C GLN A 113 3.34 0.42 18.52
N ASP A 114 2.58 -0.54 17.99
CA ASP A 114 1.71 -0.34 16.84
C ASP A 114 0.53 0.60 17.16
N TRP A 115 0.11 0.73 18.43
CA TRP A 115 -0.98 1.62 18.84
C TRP A 115 -0.62 3.12 18.79
N LYS A 116 0.63 3.45 18.49
CA LYS A 116 1.04 4.86 18.31
C LYS A 116 0.35 5.49 17.11
N LYS A 117 0.02 4.68 16.10
CA LYS A 117 -0.53 5.14 14.84
C LYS A 117 -1.57 4.19 14.30
N ASP A 118 -2.54 4.73 13.58
CA ASP A 118 -3.55 3.95 12.89
C ASP A 118 -2.98 3.18 11.69
N ALA A 119 -3.85 2.43 11.01
CA ALA A 119 -3.46 1.66 9.82
C ALA A 119 -3.00 2.55 8.65
N TRP A 120 -3.33 3.84 8.64
CA TRP A 120 -2.85 4.84 7.67
C TRP A 120 -1.55 5.52 8.12
N ASN A 121 -0.93 5.07 9.21
CA ASN A 121 0.30 5.61 9.80
C ASN A 121 0.13 7.05 10.30
N ARG A 122 -1.03 7.36 10.88
CA ARG A 122 -1.38 8.66 11.48
C ARG A 122 -1.57 8.51 12.97
N GLU A 123 -1.23 9.54 13.74
CA GLU A 123 -1.39 9.51 15.19
C GLU A 123 -2.87 9.57 15.57
N TYR A 124 -3.23 8.87 16.64
CA TYR A 124 -4.58 8.94 17.20
C TYR A 124 -4.75 10.24 18.00
N GLU A 125 -5.94 10.84 17.92
CA GLU A 125 -6.36 11.89 18.84
C GLU A 125 -6.96 11.25 20.09
N PHE A 126 -6.42 11.59 21.26
CA PHE A 126 -6.87 11.08 22.54
C PHE A 126 -7.35 12.23 23.42
N THR A 127 -8.59 12.15 23.89
CA THR A 127 -9.16 13.13 24.81
C THR A 127 -9.87 12.45 25.98
N ILE A 128 -9.72 13.02 27.17
CA ILE A 128 -10.44 12.58 28.37
C ILE A 128 -11.71 13.41 28.47
N THR A 129 -12.86 12.74 28.56
CA THR A 129 -14.17 13.39 28.62
C THR A 129 -14.73 13.35 30.04
N GLU A 130 -15.76 14.18 30.29
CA GLU A 130 -16.56 14.14 31.53
C GLU A 130 -15.75 14.30 32.84
N ASN A 131 -14.74 15.18 32.85
CA ASN A 131 -13.87 15.41 34.01
C ASN A 131 -13.15 14.12 34.50
N GLY A 132 -12.70 13.27 33.57
CA GLY A 132 -11.95 12.05 33.92
C GLY A 132 -12.81 10.78 34.01
N LYS A 133 -14.10 10.86 33.70
CA LYS A 133 -15.02 9.73 33.78
C LYS A 133 -15.11 8.90 32.49
N GLY A 134 -14.78 9.50 31.35
CA GLY A 134 -14.73 8.85 30.04
C GLY A 134 -13.48 9.19 29.25
N PHE A 135 -13.34 8.55 28.11
CA PHE A 135 -12.27 8.80 27.14
C PHE A 135 -12.81 8.70 25.72
N LEU A 136 -12.11 9.32 24.78
CA LEU A 136 -12.38 9.25 23.36
C LEU A 136 -11.05 9.08 22.61
N ILE A 137 -10.94 7.98 21.87
CA ILE A 137 -9.85 7.74 20.91
C ILE A 137 -10.43 7.91 19.51
N THR A 138 -9.83 8.80 18.72
CA THR A 138 -10.25 9.10 17.34
C THR A 138 -9.08 8.87 16.38
N SER A 139 -9.31 8.10 15.32
CA SER A 139 -8.43 8.07 14.13
C SER A 139 -9.04 8.98 13.07
N ALA A 140 -8.18 9.76 12.40
CA ALA A 140 -8.52 10.64 11.26
C ALA A 140 -8.80 9.85 9.96
N GLY A 141 -9.18 8.58 10.09
CA GLY A 141 -9.55 7.63 9.06
C GLY A 141 -8.65 7.66 7.83
N SER A 142 -9.23 7.84 6.64
CA SER A 142 -8.57 7.70 5.34
C SER A 142 -8.13 9.03 4.73
N ASP A 143 -8.79 10.14 5.09
CA ASP A 143 -8.53 11.49 4.58
C ASP A 143 -7.45 12.23 5.38
N GLY A 144 -7.25 11.84 6.64
CA GLY A 144 -6.20 12.33 7.51
C GLY A 144 -6.53 13.64 8.20
N LYS A 145 -7.82 13.97 8.26
CA LYS A 145 -8.32 15.16 8.94
C LYS A 145 -9.30 14.72 10.01
N PHE A 146 -9.06 15.16 11.24
CA PHE A 146 -10.01 14.97 12.32
C PHE A 146 -11.29 15.78 12.09
N HIS A 147 -12.37 15.31 12.68
CA HIS A 147 -13.72 15.86 12.64
C HIS A 147 -14.38 15.77 11.26
N THR A 148 -14.13 14.68 10.55
CA THR A 148 -14.77 14.35 9.27
C THR A 148 -15.61 13.07 9.40
N ASP A 149 -16.42 12.77 8.38
CA ASP A 149 -17.30 11.59 8.37
C ASP A 149 -16.51 10.26 8.32
N ASP A 150 -15.22 10.30 8.01
CA ASP A 150 -14.38 9.10 7.89
C ASP A 150 -13.66 8.71 9.20
N ASP A 151 -13.78 9.57 10.22
CA ASP A 151 -13.21 9.36 11.53
C ASP A 151 -13.71 8.05 12.16
N ILE A 152 -12.80 7.30 12.77
CA ILE A 152 -13.12 6.09 13.52
C ILE A 152 -12.93 6.39 15.01
N LYS A 153 -14.00 6.25 15.79
CA LYS A 153 -14.06 6.61 17.22
C LYS A 153 -14.28 5.39 18.10
N SER A 154 -13.91 5.52 19.37
CA SER A 154 -14.02 4.48 20.41
C SER A 154 -15.39 4.32 21.08
N GLU A 155 -16.46 4.91 20.52
CA GLU A 155 -17.83 4.83 21.06
C GLU A 155 -18.45 3.43 20.94
#